data_AF-A0A3S8RAN4-F1
#
_entry.id   AF-A0A3S8RAN4-F1
#
_cell.length_a   1.000
_cell.length_b   1.000
_cell.length_c   1.000
_cell.angle_alpha   90.00
_cell.angle_beta   90.00
_cell.angle_gamma   90.00
#
_symmetry.space_group_name_H-M   'P 1'
#
loop_
_entity.id
_entity.type
_entity.pdbx_description
1 polymer ?
#
loop_
_entity_poly.entity_id
_entity_poly.type
_entity_poly.pdbx_seq_one_letter_code
_entity_poly.pdbx_strand_id
1 'polypeptide(L)'
;MSKKNKKNNKKKIDKPHYKRLHNYYNRTGFYMFIWISLKKAFWPIVGAVVGILLFNKYVYNINDGLQHMTETFSRTGVLVTFFISETILGLIPPEIFIAWSKKTEDPIVNISLLATLSYLGGLCAYFIGRASLKIDSVRNYLEVKMAKNLKNTSKWGGFLILVGALLPLPFAISCLTAGMIKYPFKNVVFVGLFRFARFAIYAWAIFSVVN
;
A
#
# COMPACT_ATOMS: atom_id res chain seq x y z
N MET A 1 34.54 29.32 -53.75
CA MET A 1 33.10 29.01 -53.68
C MET A 1 32.83 28.08 -52.49
N SER A 2 32.43 28.62 -51.33
CA SER A 2 32.23 27.85 -50.09
C SER A 2 30.77 27.37 -50.00
N LYS A 3 30.53 26.06 -50.09
CA LYS A 3 29.21 25.46 -49.89
C LYS A 3 28.91 25.40 -48.38
N LYS A 4 28.09 26.34 -47.89
CA LYS A 4 27.50 26.33 -46.55
C LYS A 4 26.59 25.10 -46.38
N ASN A 5 27.02 24.13 -45.58
CA ASN A 5 26.18 23.02 -45.13
C ASN A 5 25.06 23.52 -44.20
N LYS A 6 23.82 23.55 -44.69
CA LYS A 6 22.60 23.76 -43.88
C LYS A 6 22.42 22.57 -42.93
N LYS A 7 22.75 22.76 -41.65
CA LYS A 7 22.34 21.84 -40.57
C LYS A 7 20.81 21.86 -40.45
N ASN A 8 20.16 20.78 -40.89
CA ASN A 8 18.73 20.54 -40.66
C ASN A 8 18.46 20.31 -39.17
N ASN A 9 18.12 21.38 -38.44
CA ASN A 9 17.57 21.31 -37.10
C ASN A 9 16.13 20.76 -37.17
N LYS A 10 15.98 19.42 -37.20
CA LYS A 10 14.69 18.77 -36.96
C LYS A 10 14.26 19.11 -35.53
N LYS A 11 13.26 19.99 -35.38
CA LYS A 11 12.60 20.26 -34.10
C LYS A 11 12.12 18.93 -33.51
N LYS A 12 12.68 18.51 -32.37
CA LYS A 12 12.20 17.34 -31.63
C LYS A 12 10.78 17.66 -31.19
N ILE A 13 9.79 16.98 -31.78
CA ILE A 13 8.41 17.04 -31.30
C ILE A 13 8.45 16.45 -29.88
N ASP A 14 8.34 17.31 -28.87
CA ASP A 14 8.25 16.88 -27.48
C ASP A 14 6.97 16.06 -27.33
N LYS A 15 7.12 14.73 -27.31
CA LYS A 15 6.01 13.82 -27.05
C LYS A 15 5.36 14.23 -25.71
N PRO A 16 4.02 14.22 -25.60
CA PRO A 16 3.34 14.63 -24.38
C PRO A 16 3.79 13.76 -23.19
N HIS A 17 3.81 14.37 -22.00
CA HIS A 17 4.45 13.82 -20.78
C HIS A 17 4.00 12.39 -20.45
N TYR A 18 2.70 12.08 -20.56
CA TYR A 18 2.15 10.73 -20.31
C TYR A 18 2.74 9.66 -21.25
N LYS A 19 2.99 10.01 -22.52
CA LYS A 19 3.50 9.09 -23.54
C LYS A 19 4.98 8.79 -23.31
N ARG A 20 5.73 9.72 -22.71
CA ARG A 20 7.11 9.50 -22.26
C ARG A 20 7.14 8.59 -21.04
N LEU A 21 6.24 8.82 -20.08
CA LEU A 21 6.13 8.04 -18.85
C LEU A 21 5.71 6.57 -19.12
N HIS A 22 4.70 6.36 -19.95
CA HIS A 22 4.26 5.01 -20.35
C HIS A 22 5.40 4.22 -21.03
N ASN A 23 6.12 4.85 -21.97
CA ASN A 23 7.25 4.22 -22.63
C ASN A 23 8.41 3.91 -21.66
N TYR A 24 8.62 4.76 -20.65
CA TYR A 24 9.61 4.50 -19.60
C TYR A 24 9.24 3.28 -18.75
N TYR A 25 7.98 3.17 -18.31
CA TYR A 25 7.52 2.02 -17.53
C TYR A 25 7.52 0.72 -18.34
N ASN A 26 7.11 0.78 -19.60
CA ASN A 26 7.13 -0.40 -20.45
C ASN A 26 8.57 -0.91 -20.68
N ARG A 27 9.52 0.00 -20.94
CA ARG A 27 10.94 -0.35 -21.11
C ARG A 27 11.64 -0.83 -19.85
N THR A 28 11.18 -0.40 -18.67
CA THR A 28 11.78 -0.81 -17.40
C THR A 28 11.28 -2.18 -16.92
N GLY A 29 10.31 -2.81 -17.61
CA GLY A 29 9.77 -4.13 -17.23
C GLY A 29 8.74 -4.06 -16.10
N PHE A 30 8.25 -2.87 -15.81
CA PHE A 30 7.39 -2.57 -14.67
C PHE A 30 6.02 -3.27 -14.73
N TYR A 31 5.33 -3.22 -15.88
CA TYR A 31 4.03 -3.88 -16.02
C TYR A 31 4.14 -5.38 -15.84
N MET A 32 5.24 -5.97 -16.32
CA MET A 32 5.54 -7.38 -16.13
C MET A 32 5.82 -7.70 -14.65
N PHE A 33 6.53 -6.82 -13.93
CA PHE A 33 6.73 -6.96 -12.48
C PHE A 33 5.40 -6.93 -11.70
N ILE A 34 4.49 -6.02 -12.04
CA ILE A 34 3.15 -5.94 -11.42
C ILE A 34 2.37 -7.21 -11.69
N TRP A 35 2.33 -7.65 -12.95
CA TRP A 35 1.62 -8.87 -13.33
C TRP A 35 2.14 -10.10 -12.58
N ILE A 36 3.47 -10.24 -12.47
CA ILE A 36 4.10 -11.33 -11.71
C ILE A 36 3.75 -11.23 -10.22
N SER A 37 3.78 -10.02 -9.64
CA SER A 37 3.47 -9.80 -8.22
C SER A 37 2.01 -10.08 -7.90
N LEU A 38 1.08 -9.61 -8.74
CA LEU A 38 -0.35 -9.89 -8.65
C LEU A 38 -0.62 -11.39 -8.75
N LYS A 39 -0.03 -12.07 -9.74
CA LYS A 39 -0.19 -13.51 -9.92
C LYS A 39 0.34 -14.31 -8.74
N LYS A 40 1.47 -13.88 -8.15
CA LYS A 40 2.03 -14.50 -6.94
C LYS A 40 1.18 -14.26 -5.69
N ALA A 41 0.59 -13.08 -5.55
CA ALA A 41 -0.28 -12.74 -4.42
C ALA A 41 -1.67 -13.40 -4.52
N PHE A 42 -2.11 -13.78 -5.73
CA PHE A 42 -3.43 -14.35 -5.98
C PHE A 42 -3.71 -15.61 -5.16
N TRP A 43 -2.83 -16.61 -5.20
CA TRP A 43 -3.02 -17.86 -4.43
C TRP A 43 -3.05 -17.68 -2.90
N PRO A 44 -2.14 -16.93 -2.28
CA PRO A 44 -2.25 -16.58 -0.87
C PRO A 44 -3.58 -15.90 -0.51
N ILE A 45 -4.05 -14.95 -1.33
CA ILE A 45 -5.31 -14.24 -1.10
C ILE A 45 -6.50 -15.20 -1.22
N VAL A 46 -6.56 -16.00 -2.29
CA VAL A 46 -7.63 -16.99 -2.48
C VAL A 46 -7.62 -18.00 -1.34
N GLY A 47 -6.46 -18.50 -0.93
CA GLY A 47 -6.33 -19.41 0.21
C GLY A 47 -6.83 -18.78 1.52
N ALA A 48 -6.49 -17.52 1.78
CA ALA A 48 -6.99 -16.79 2.94
C ALA A 48 -8.52 -16.63 2.91
N VAL A 49 -9.10 -16.24 1.77
CA VAL A 49 -10.56 -16.08 1.61
C VAL A 49 -11.28 -17.41 1.79
N VAL A 50 -10.82 -18.48 1.13
CA VAL A 50 -11.40 -19.82 1.26
C VAL A 50 -11.27 -20.32 2.70
N GLY A 51 -10.12 -20.11 3.34
CA GLY A 51 -9.88 -20.44 4.74
C GLY A 51 -10.87 -19.73 5.68
N ILE A 52 -11.10 -18.43 5.47
CA ILE A 52 -12.09 -17.65 6.23
C ILE A 52 -13.51 -18.19 6.01
N LEU A 53 -13.89 -18.51 4.78
CA LEU A 53 -15.22 -19.07 4.47
C LEU A 53 -15.44 -20.44 5.12
N LEU A 54 -14.44 -21.32 5.05
CA LEU A 54 -14.48 -22.64 5.68
C LEU A 54 -14.51 -22.51 7.20
N PHE A 55 -13.71 -21.62 7.78
CA PHE A 55 -13.72 -21.36 9.22
C PHE A 55 -15.10 -20.85 9.69
N ASN A 56 -15.69 -19.90 8.97
CA ASN A 56 -17.02 -19.37 9.25
C ASN A 56 -18.10 -20.47 9.23
N LYS A 57 -17.99 -21.41 8.30
CA LYS A 57 -18.99 -22.46 8.10
C LYS A 57 -18.81 -23.65 9.05
N TYR A 58 -17.57 -24.03 9.35
CA TYR A 58 -17.27 -25.31 10.01
C TYR A 58 -16.69 -25.17 11.43
N VAL A 59 -16.19 -23.99 11.83
CA VAL A 59 -15.55 -23.81 13.14
C VAL A 59 -16.30 -22.80 14.00
N TYR A 60 -16.45 -21.57 13.53
CA TYR A 60 -17.00 -20.49 14.35
C TYR A 60 -17.54 -19.34 13.49
N ASN A 61 -18.74 -18.85 13.83
CA ASN A 61 -19.40 -17.77 13.10
C ASN A 61 -18.65 -16.44 13.32
N ILE A 62 -18.19 -15.85 12.22
CA ILE A 62 -17.43 -14.60 12.24
C ILE A 62 -18.26 -13.46 12.84
N ASN A 63 -19.57 -13.45 12.66
CA ASN A 63 -20.43 -12.43 13.26
C ASN A 63 -20.38 -12.45 14.79
N ASP A 64 -20.41 -13.65 15.38
CA ASP A 64 -20.35 -13.82 16.83
C ASP A 64 -18.97 -13.40 17.37
N GLY A 65 -17.90 -13.68 16.62
CA GLY A 65 -16.55 -13.23 16.96
C GLY A 65 -16.36 -11.72 16.89
N LEU A 66 -16.93 -11.07 15.87
CA LEU A 66 -16.92 -9.61 15.74
C LEU A 66 -17.73 -8.96 16.87
N GLN A 67 -18.87 -9.55 17.23
CA GLN A 67 -19.69 -9.07 18.35
C GLN A 67 -18.96 -9.24 19.68
N HIS A 68 -18.34 -10.39 19.92
CA HIS A 68 -17.55 -10.64 21.12
C HIS A 68 -16.34 -9.69 21.22
N MET A 69 -15.72 -9.33 20.08
CA MET A 69 -14.69 -8.29 20.05
C MET A 69 -15.23 -6.93 20.51
N THR A 70 -16.44 -6.53 20.09
CA THR A 70 -17.09 -5.28 20.50
C THR A 70 -17.46 -5.28 21.99
N GLU A 71 -17.89 -6.42 22.52
CA GLU A 71 -18.29 -6.55 23.93
C GLU A 71 -17.09 -6.64 24.88
N THR A 72 -15.99 -7.25 24.44
CA THR A 72 -14.80 -7.51 25.28
C THR A 72 -13.79 -6.37 25.24
N PHE A 73 -13.60 -5.73 24.09
CA PHE A 73 -12.57 -4.71 23.91
C PHE A 73 -13.17 -3.33 23.76
N SER A 74 -12.54 -2.35 24.41
CA SER A 74 -12.90 -0.95 24.20
C SER A 74 -12.59 -0.53 22.76
N ARG A 75 -13.43 0.37 22.21
CA ARG A 75 -13.23 1.00 20.90
C ARG A 75 -11.80 1.52 20.73
N THR A 76 -11.28 2.20 21.75
CA THR A 76 -9.91 2.75 21.75
C THR A 76 -8.85 1.65 21.68
N GLY A 77 -9.02 0.55 22.41
CA GLY A 77 -8.08 -0.57 22.40
C GLY A 77 -7.97 -1.22 21.01
N VAL A 78 -9.10 -1.40 20.33
CA VAL A 78 -9.13 -1.94 18.96
C VAL A 78 -8.40 -1.00 17.99
N LEU A 79 -8.69 0.30 18.06
CA LEU A 79 -8.06 1.32 17.21
C LEU A 79 -6.55 1.45 17.44
N VAL A 80 -6.09 1.38 18.69
CA VAL A 80 -4.65 1.44 19.02
C VAL A 80 -3.93 0.19 18.51
N THR A 81 -4.47 -1.00 18.75
CA THR A 81 -3.90 -2.25 18.24
C THR A 81 -3.81 -2.23 16.71
N PHE A 82 -4.88 -1.77 16.04
CA PHE A 82 -4.88 -1.58 14.60
C PHE A 82 -3.77 -0.62 14.16
N PHE A 83 -3.66 0.55 14.78
CA PHE A 83 -2.65 1.55 14.42
C PHE A 83 -1.21 1.04 14.59
N ILE A 84 -0.93 0.32 15.68
CA ILE A 84 0.39 -0.27 15.93
C ILE A 84 0.71 -1.32 14.87
N SER A 85 -0.22 -2.25 14.62
CA SER A 85 -0.07 -3.29 13.60
C SER A 85 0.20 -2.69 12.22
N GLU A 86 -0.56 -1.66 11.87
CA GLU A 86 -0.46 -0.96 10.59
C GLU A 86 0.82 -0.13 10.46
N THR A 87 1.36 0.40 11.56
CA THR A 87 2.62 1.15 11.53
C THR A 87 3.84 0.24 11.35
N ILE A 88 3.83 -0.94 11.98
CA ILE A 88 4.99 -1.85 11.98
C ILE A 88 5.03 -2.68 10.69
N LEU A 89 3.94 -3.35 10.34
CA LEU A 89 3.92 -4.34 9.26
C LEU A 89 2.72 -4.22 8.32
N GLY A 90 1.56 -3.77 8.79
CA GLY A 90 0.31 -3.85 8.01
C GLY A 90 -0.10 -5.29 7.72
N LEU A 91 0.22 -6.22 8.63
CA LEU A 91 -0.02 -7.65 8.44
C LEU A 91 -1.47 -8.03 8.69
N ILE A 92 -2.13 -7.36 9.65
CA ILE A 92 -3.52 -7.67 9.97
C ILE A 92 -4.41 -7.08 8.86
N PRO A 93 -5.23 -7.92 8.19
CA PRO A 93 -6.11 -7.45 7.14
C PRO A 93 -7.07 -6.37 7.67
N PRO A 94 -7.09 -5.15 7.08
CA PRO A 94 -8.01 -4.08 7.51
C PRO A 94 -9.48 -4.48 7.40
N GLU A 95 -9.80 -5.48 6.59
CA GLU A 95 -11.13 -6.04 6.37
C GLU A 95 -11.79 -6.51 7.67
N ILE A 96 -11.02 -7.07 8.61
CA ILE A 96 -11.53 -7.50 9.92
C ILE A 96 -12.01 -6.29 10.74
N PHE A 97 -11.21 -5.21 10.76
CA PHE A 97 -11.56 -3.99 11.49
C PHE A 97 -12.70 -3.23 10.83
N ILE A 98 -12.80 -3.27 9.50
CA ILE A 98 -13.95 -2.72 8.76
C ILE A 98 -15.22 -3.52 9.10
N ALA A 99 -15.16 -4.86 9.15
CA ALA A 99 -16.30 -5.68 9.54
C ALA A 99 -16.71 -5.42 11.01
N TRP A 100 -15.73 -5.27 11.92
CA TRP A 100 -15.96 -4.88 13.31
C TRP A 100 -16.68 -3.53 13.41
N SER A 101 -16.26 -2.52 12.63
CA SER A 101 -16.90 -1.20 12.63
C SER A 101 -18.40 -1.27 12.32
N LYS A 102 -18.86 -2.23 11.51
CA LYS A 102 -20.28 -2.41 11.24
C LYS A 102 -21.09 -2.80 12.47
N LYS A 103 -20.49 -3.49 13.44
CA LYS A 103 -21.13 -3.95 14.67
C LYS A 103 -21.05 -2.92 15.80
N THR A 104 -20.58 -1.71 15.51
CA THR A 104 -20.51 -0.60 16.49
C THR A 104 -21.64 0.40 16.27
N GLU A 105 -21.92 1.24 17.28
CA GLU A 105 -22.99 2.26 17.23
C GLU A 105 -22.81 3.26 16.08
N ASP A 106 -21.56 3.67 15.79
CA ASP A 106 -21.22 4.63 14.72
C ASP A 106 -20.26 4.04 13.68
N PRO A 107 -20.73 3.20 12.74
CA PRO A 107 -19.86 2.51 11.79
C PRO A 107 -19.06 3.45 10.88
N ILE A 108 -19.69 4.52 10.40
CA ILE A 108 -19.06 5.49 9.48
C ILE A 108 -17.91 6.22 10.17
N VAL A 109 -18.12 6.65 11.41
CA VAL A 109 -17.09 7.32 12.22
C VAL A 109 -15.92 6.38 12.43
N ASN A 110 -16.17 5.13 12.81
CA ASN A 110 -15.12 4.15 13.05
C ASN A 110 -14.33 3.79 11.78
N ILE A 111 -14.98 3.69 10.61
CA ILE A 111 -14.28 3.49 9.33
C ILE A 111 -13.39 4.70 9.01
N SER A 112 -13.91 5.92 9.19
CA SER A 112 -13.12 7.13 8.91
C SER A 112 -11.89 7.23 9.82
N LEU A 113 -12.03 6.86 11.09
CA LEU A 113 -10.93 6.77 12.06
C LEU A 113 -9.94 5.70 11.65
N LEU A 114 -10.40 4.50 11.31
CA LEU A 114 -9.55 3.41 10.83
C LEU A 114 -8.77 3.84 9.59
N ALA A 115 -9.43 4.40 8.57
CA ALA A 115 -8.76 4.87 7.36
C ALA A 115 -7.70 5.94 7.66
N THR A 116 -8.00 6.87 8.57
CA THR A 116 -7.08 7.93 9.00
C THR A 116 -5.87 7.37 9.75
N LEU A 117 -6.10 6.50 10.74
CA LEU A 117 -5.04 5.80 11.46
C LEU A 117 -4.18 4.98 10.51
N SER A 118 -4.80 4.34 9.53
CA SER A 118 -4.11 3.52 8.55
C SER A 118 -3.22 4.35 7.63
N TYR A 119 -3.70 5.52 7.21
CA TYR A 119 -2.92 6.49 6.45
C TYR A 119 -1.75 7.03 7.28
N LEU A 120 -2.00 7.47 8.51
CA LEU A 120 -0.98 7.98 9.43
C LEU A 120 0.07 6.94 9.78
N GLY A 121 -0.33 5.69 10.02
CA GLY A 121 0.60 4.58 10.32
C GLY A 121 1.58 4.34 9.17
N GLY A 122 1.12 4.44 7.93
CA GLY A 122 2.00 4.40 6.76
C GLY A 122 2.95 5.60 6.68
N LEU A 123 2.50 6.82 7.03
CA LEU A 123 3.40 7.98 7.10
C LEU A 123 4.46 7.80 8.21
N CYS A 124 4.08 7.27 9.37
CA CYS A 124 5.01 6.89 10.43
C CYS A 124 6.03 5.85 9.94
N ALA A 125 5.58 4.81 9.22
CA ALA A 125 6.45 3.81 8.62
C ALA A 125 7.46 4.44 7.64
N TYR A 126 7.07 5.45 6.85
CA TYR A 126 8.00 6.19 6.01
C TYR A 126 9.12 6.87 6.81
N PHE A 127 8.78 7.51 7.94
CA PHE A 127 9.80 8.12 8.80
C PHE A 127 10.69 7.08 9.48
N ILE A 128 10.14 5.93 9.90
CA ILE A 128 10.91 4.81 10.43
C ILE A 128 11.91 4.31 9.37
N GLY A 129 11.48 4.13 8.13
CA GLY A 129 12.34 3.70 7.02
C GLY A 129 13.39 4.75 6.64
N ARG A 130 13.09 6.03 6.82
CA ARG A 130 14.06 7.10 6.64
C ARG A 130 15.09 7.14 7.78
N ALA A 131 14.63 6.91 9.01
CA ALA A 131 15.47 6.87 10.20
C ALA A 131 16.38 5.64 10.21
N SER A 132 15.95 4.51 9.66
CA SER A 132 16.75 3.29 9.59
C SER A 132 18.05 3.47 8.81
N LEU A 133 18.10 4.42 7.86
CA LEU A 133 19.32 4.79 7.14
C LEU A 133 20.38 5.49 8.00
N LYS A 134 20.01 6.02 9.18
CA LYS A 134 20.98 6.60 10.13
C LYS A 134 21.79 5.52 10.85
N ILE A 135 21.33 4.27 10.81
CA ILE A 135 22.00 3.14 11.44
C ILE A 135 22.94 2.51 10.41
N ASP A 136 24.25 2.55 10.68
CA ASP A 136 25.27 2.11 9.71
C ASP A 136 25.14 0.64 9.31
N SER A 137 24.71 -0.24 10.23
CA SER A 137 24.48 -1.66 9.94
C SER A 137 23.36 -1.87 8.93
N VAL A 138 22.25 -1.13 9.06
CA VAL A 138 21.11 -1.19 8.14
C VAL A 138 21.48 -0.56 6.80
N ARG A 139 22.19 0.56 6.80
CA ARG A 139 22.69 1.20 5.57
C ARG A 139 23.59 0.25 4.78
N ASN A 140 24.57 -0.38 5.44
CA ASN A 140 25.46 -1.35 4.79
C ASN A 140 24.70 -2.57 4.26
N TYR A 141 23.73 -3.09 5.03
CA TYR A 141 22.88 -4.19 4.55
C TYR A 141 22.09 -3.81 3.29
N LEU A 142 21.55 -2.59 3.24
CA LEU A 142 20.79 -2.08 2.11
C LEU A 142 21.66 -1.81 0.88
N GLU A 143 22.84 -1.22 1.08
CA GLU A 143 23.79 -0.90 0.01
C GLU A 143 24.49 -2.14 -0.55
N VAL A 144 24.68 -3.20 0.23
CA VAL A 144 25.33 -4.44 -0.23
C VAL A 144 24.32 -5.47 -0.71
N LYS A 145 23.34 -5.84 0.15
CA LYS A 145 22.45 -6.99 -0.12
C LYS A 145 21.19 -6.60 -0.88
N MET A 146 20.68 -5.38 -0.68
CA MET A 146 19.45 -4.93 -1.33
C MET A 146 19.68 -3.96 -2.49
N ALA A 147 20.89 -3.51 -2.80
CA ALA A 147 21.12 -2.47 -3.81
C ALA A 147 20.48 -2.77 -5.18
N LYS A 148 20.48 -4.03 -5.62
CA LYS A 148 19.82 -4.42 -6.87
C LYS A 148 18.30 -4.26 -6.82
N ASN A 149 17.67 -4.66 -5.72
CA ASN A 149 16.23 -4.51 -5.51
C ASN A 149 15.86 -3.03 -5.29
N LEU A 150 16.66 -2.32 -4.50
CA LEU A 150 16.46 -0.93 -4.14
C LEU A 150 16.63 0.02 -5.35
N LYS A 151 17.56 -0.27 -6.27
CA LYS A 151 17.78 0.50 -7.50
C LYS A 151 16.67 0.33 -8.55
N ASN A 152 15.93 -0.78 -8.52
CA ASN A 152 14.71 -0.94 -9.33
C ASN A 152 13.51 -0.30 -8.64
N THR A 153 13.38 -0.47 -7.32
CA THR A 153 12.35 0.18 -6.50
C THR A 153 12.44 1.71 -6.55
N SER A 154 13.64 2.30 -6.57
CA SER A 154 13.81 3.76 -6.65
C SER A 154 13.31 4.37 -7.96
N LYS A 155 13.31 3.61 -9.06
CA LYS A 155 12.74 4.03 -10.35
C LYS A 155 11.21 4.08 -10.34
N TRP A 156 10.58 3.34 -9.42
CA TRP A 156 9.13 3.15 -9.36
C TRP A 156 8.52 3.59 -8.02
N GLY A 157 9.27 4.30 -7.17
CA GLY A 157 8.91 4.55 -5.76
C GLY A 157 7.49 5.09 -5.58
N GLY A 158 7.07 6.07 -6.39
CA GLY A 158 5.72 6.61 -6.34
C GLY A 158 4.62 5.62 -6.68
N PHE A 159 4.90 4.71 -7.62
CA PHE A 159 3.93 3.71 -8.01
C PHE A 159 3.86 2.54 -7.03
N LEU A 160 4.97 2.14 -6.41
CA LEU A 160 4.95 1.13 -5.36
C LEU A 160 4.07 1.56 -4.19
N ILE A 161 4.11 2.85 -3.83
CA ILE A 161 3.21 3.43 -2.83
C ILE A 161 1.76 3.41 -3.34
N LEU A 162 1.51 3.77 -4.61
CA LEU A 162 0.16 3.75 -5.19
C LEU A 162 -0.45 2.35 -5.16
N VAL A 163 0.34 1.35 -5.53
CA VAL A 163 -0.03 -0.05 -5.47
C VAL A 163 -0.28 -0.50 -4.04
N GLY A 164 0.61 -0.17 -3.10
CA GLY A 164 0.39 -0.47 -1.68
C GLY A 164 -0.84 0.20 -1.09
N ALA A 165 -1.22 1.39 -1.59
CA ALA A 165 -2.38 2.14 -1.12
C ALA A 165 -3.70 1.55 -1.65
N LEU A 166 -3.71 1.05 -2.89
CA LEU A 166 -4.92 0.56 -3.57
C LEU A 166 -5.11 -0.95 -3.50
N LEU A 167 -4.06 -1.73 -3.71
CA LEU A 167 -4.12 -3.20 -3.71
C LEU A 167 -4.13 -3.76 -2.29
N PRO A 168 -4.57 -5.01 -2.09
CA PRO A 168 -4.46 -5.76 -0.83
C PRO A 168 -3.01 -6.15 -0.51
N LEU A 169 -2.12 -5.16 -0.49
CA LEU A 169 -0.73 -5.28 -0.11
C LEU A 169 -0.49 -4.45 1.15
N PRO A 170 0.54 -4.79 1.94
CA PRO A 170 0.88 -4.03 3.14
C PRO A 170 1.40 -2.63 2.77
N PHE A 171 0.58 -1.61 3.03
CA PHE A 171 0.93 -0.21 2.75
C PHE A 171 2.14 0.25 3.57
N ALA A 172 2.21 -0.18 4.84
CA ALA A 172 3.32 0.11 5.75
C ALA A 172 4.68 -0.23 5.13
N ILE A 173 4.80 -1.41 4.52
CA ILE A 173 6.03 -1.87 3.85
C ILE A 173 6.37 -0.98 2.65
N SER A 174 5.35 -0.56 1.89
CA SER A 174 5.54 0.32 0.74
C SER A 174 6.07 1.70 1.17
N CYS A 175 5.51 2.26 2.23
CA CYS A 175 5.95 3.53 2.82
C CYS A 175 7.31 3.44 3.49
N LEU A 176 7.57 2.37 4.25
CA LEU A 176 8.87 2.06 4.85
C LEU A 176 9.95 2.02 3.77
N THR A 177 9.71 1.25 2.70
CA THR A 177 10.62 1.14 1.57
C THR A 177 10.83 2.50 0.89
N ALA A 178 9.76 3.29 0.72
CA ALA A 178 9.84 4.65 0.20
C ALA A 178 10.73 5.57 1.05
N GLY A 179 10.66 5.44 2.38
CA GLY A 179 11.53 6.14 3.32
C GLY A 179 13.00 5.75 3.17
N MET A 180 13.26 4.45 3.04
CA MET A 180 14.60 3.87 2.87
C MET A 180 15.27 4.27 1.54
N ILE A 181 14.50 4.55 0.49
CA ILE A 181 15.02 5.06 -0.79
C ILE A 181 15.04 6.58 -0.88
N LYS A 182 14.71 7.28 0.21
CA LYS A 182 14.59 8.75 0.27
C LYS A 182 13.62 9.32 -0.78
N TYR A 183 12.54 8.60 -1.10
CA TYR A 183 11.51 9.08 -2.01
C TYR A 183 10.84 10.35 -1.46
N PRO A 184 10.51 11.36 -2.28
CA PRO A 184 9.95 12.62 -1.79
C PRO A 184 8.67 12.42 -0.97
N PHE A 185 8.70 12.84 0.30
CA PHE A 185 7.58 12.72 1.24
C PHE A 185 6.26 13.28 0.71
N LYS A 186 6.30 14.42 0.01
CA LYS A 186 5.11 15.04 -0.61
C LYS A 186 4.36 14.03 -1.49
N ASN A 187 5.09 13.26 -2.29
CA ASN A 187 4.49 12.28 -3.18
C ASN A 187 3.92 11.09 -2.39
N VAL A 188 4.54 10.70 -1.28
CA VAL A 188 4.00 9.66 -0.38
C VAL A 188 2.66 10.10 0.20
N VAL A 189 2.58 11.35 0.68
CA VAL A 189 1.35 11.95 1.22
C VAL A 189 0.25 11.93 0.18
N PHE A 190 0.48 12.50 -1.01
CA PHE A 190 -0.56 12.57 -2.06
C PHE A 190 -1.01 11.18 -2.54
N VAL A 191 -0.07 10.28 -2.79
CA VAL A 191 -0.40 8.94 -3.28
C VAL A 191 -1.03 8.08 -2.17
N GLY A 192 -0.65 8.29 -0.92
CA GLY A 192 -1.23 7.61 0.22
C GLY A 192 -2.71 7.92 0.43
N LEU A 193 -3.22 9.04 -0.10
CA LEU A 193 -4.66 9.38 -0.02
C LEU A 193 -5.56 8.35 -0.70
N PHE A 194 -5.06 7.60 -1.69
CA PHE A 194 -5.81 6.50 -2.30
C PHE A 194 -6.19 5.40 -1.29
N ARG A 195 -5.56 5.38 -0.11
CA ARG A 195 -5.94 4.50 0.98
C ARG A 195 -7.36 4.75 1.48
N PHE A 196 -7.80 6.01 1.53
CA PHE A 196 -9.18 6.34 1.89
C PHE A 196 -10.18 5.75 0.88
N ALA A 197 -9.85 5.80 -0.41
CA ALA A 197 -10.66 5.18 -1.46
C ALA A 197 -10.75 3.65 -1.26
N ARG A 198 -9.64 2.98 -0.94
CA ARG A 198 -9.66 1.54 -0.64
C ARG A 198 -10.58 1.22 0.55
N PHE A 199 -10.44 1.94 1.66
CA PHE A 199 -11.29 1.74 2.84
C PHE A 199 -12.77 1.98 2.52
N ALA A 200 -13.09 3.00 1.73
CA ALA A 200 -14.46 3.26 1.29
C ALA A 200 -15.04 2.12 0.43
N ILE A 201 -14.28 1.63 -0.55
CA ILE A 201 -14.70 0.51 -1.42
C ILE A 201 -14.92 -0.76 -0.59
N TYR A 202 -14.02 -1.05 0.35
CA TYR A 202 -14.10 -2.25 1.18
C TYR A 202 -15.22 -2.17 2.21
N ALA A 203 -15.42 -0.99 2.82
CA ALA A 203 -16.57 -0.76 3.68
C ALA A 203 -17.88 -0.97 2.92
N TRP A 204 -18.00 -0.43 1.71
CA TRP A 204 -19.19 -0.62 0.87
C TRP A 204 -19.43 -2.11 0.53
N ALA A 205 -18.38 -2.84 0.15
CA ALA A 205 -18.48 -4.27 -0.15
C ALA A 205 -18.84 -5.11 1.08
N ILE A 206 -18.23 -4.84 2.24
CA ILE A 206 -18.50 -5.58 3.48
C ILE A 206 -19.89 -5.23 4.02
N PHE A 207 -20.28 -3.95 3.96
CA PHE A 207 -21.57 -3.49 4.50
C PHE A 207 -22.75 -3.98 3.67
N SER A 208 -22.56 -4.27 2.39
CA SER A 208 -23.59 -4.87 1.54
C SER A 208 -23.74 -6.39 1.74
N VAL A 209 -22.71 -7.07 2.25
CA VAL A 209 -22.70 -8.54 2.41
C VAL A 209 -23.02 -8.98 3.83
N VAL A 210 -22.46 -8.29 4.83
CA VAL A 210 -22.81 -8.52 6.24
C VAL A 210 -24.21 -7.94 6.43
N ASN A 211 -25.12 -8.64 7.08
CA ASN A 211 -26.42 -8.10 7.51
C ASN A 211 -26.48 -8.14 9.04
#